data_AF-A0A256ZSJ6-F1
#
_entry.id   AF-A0A256ZSJ6-F1
#
_cell.length_a   1.000
_cell.length_b   1.000
_cell.length_c   1.000
_cell.angle_alpha   90.00
_cell.angle_beta   90.00
_cell.angle_gamma   90.00
#
_symmetry.space_group_name_H-M   'P 1'
#
loop_
_entity.id
_entity.type
_entity.pdbx_description
1 polymer ?
#
loop_
_entity_poly.entity_id
_entity_poly.type
_entity_poly.pdbx_seq_one_letter_code
_entity_poly.pdbx_strand_id
1 'polypeptide(L)'
;MSYSRSVDNLAKALAVLIVEEENYSYIDKLGYAPSKDLALYYLREALRDLHSLIRGGGFEKPYARKLLSQINLDDAEKAIEKIGEISTRRELREYLSMLASKALAISAKALLKEEKKEEGG
;
A
#
# COMPACT_ATOMS: atom_id res chain seq x y z
N MET A 1 -6.12 -5.66 -20.21
CA MET A 1 -6.63 -5.47 -18.83
C MET A 1 -5.81 -4.40 -18.15
N SER A 2 -6.41 -3.28 -17.74
CA SER A 2 -5.71 -2.20 -17.02
C SER A 2 -5.49 -2.62 -15.56
N TYR A 3 -4.44 -3.42 -15.30
CA TYR A 3 -4.02 -3.76 -13.93
C TYR A 3 -3.52 -2.53 -13.16
N SER A 4 -3.06 -1.49 -13.87
CA SER A 4 -2.33 -0.38 -13.26
C SER A 4 -3.17 0.33 -12.20
N ARG A 5 -4.38 0.80 -12.54
CA ARG A 5 -5.07 1.78 -11.69
C ARG A 5 -5.54 1.22 -10.34
N SER A 6 -6.07 0.00 -10.30
CA SER A 6 -6.52 -0.62 -9.03
C SER A 6 -5.34 -1.00 -8.14
N VAL A 7 -4.31 -1.65 -8.70
CA VAL A 7 -3.09 -1.99 -7.96
C VAL A 7 -2.39 -0.73 -7.44
N ASP A 8 -2.39 0.36 -8.23
CA ASP A 8 -1.81 1.64 -7.82
C ASP A 8 -2.51 2.24 -6.60
N ASN A 9 -3.83 2.09 -6.47
CA ASN A 9 -4.55 2.61 -5.31
C ASN A 9 -4.32 1.78 -4.05
N LEU A 10 -4.29 0.44 -4.16
CA LEU A 10 -3.90 -0.41 -3.03
C LEU A 10 -2.42 -0.17 -2.64
N ALA A 11 -1.54 0.03 -3.61
CA ALA A 11 -0.14 0.36 -3.36
C ALA A 11 0.02 1.70 -2.63
N LYS A 12 -0.77 2.73 -2.97
CA LYS A 12 -0.78 4.00 -2.22
C LYS A 12 -1.21 3.79 -0.77
N ALA A 13 -2.22 2.95 -0.52
CA ALA A 13 -2.67 2.65 0.84
C ALA A 13 -1.54 2.04 1.69
N LEU A 14 -0.80 1.08 1.13
CA LEU A 14 0.39 0.52 1.79
C LEU A 14 1.52 1.55 1.93
N ALA A 15 1.72 2.41 0.92
CA ALA A 15 2.74 3.44 0.96
C ALA A 15 2.49 4.48 2.06
N VAL A 16 1.22 4.80 2.36
CA VAL A 16 0.87 5.71 3.48
C VAL A 16 1.42 5.18 4.80
N LEU A 17 1.29 3.88 5.07
CA LEU A 17 1.81 3.25 6.29
C LEU A 17 3.34 3.33 6.37
N ILE A 18 4.02 3.13 5.24
CA ILE A 18 5.49 3.25 5.18
C ILE A 18 5.92 4.69 5.44
N VAL A 19 5.27 5.66 4.78
CA VAL A 19 5.66 7.05 4.94
C VAL A 19 5.42 7.48 6.38
N GLU A 20 4.19 7.31 6.88
CA GLU A 20 3.77 7.79 8.20
C GLU A 20 4.45 7.04 9.35
N GLU A 21 4.42 5.71 9.34
CA GLU A 21 4.83 4.88 10.49
C GLU A 21 6.17 4.16 10.28
N GLU A 22 6.84 4.35 9.13
CA GLU A 22 8.07 3.62 8.77
C GLU A 22 7.90 2.09 8.77
N ASN A 23 6.66 1.64 8.58
CA ASN A 23 6.29 0.23 8.69
C ASN A 23 6.40 -0.50 7.33
N TYR A 24 7.52 -1.20 7.13
CA TYR A 24 7.77 -2.04 5.96
C TYR A 24 7.19 -3.46 6.09
N SER A 25 6.74 -3.85 7.29
CA SER A 25 6.38 -5.23 7.62
C SER A 25 5.31 -5.80 6.69
N TYR A 26 4.33 -4.99 6.27
CA TYR A 26 3.28 -5.42 5.35
C TYR A 26 3.79 -5.73 3.95
N ILE A 27 4.77 -4.98 3.47
CA ILE A 27 5.42 -5.23 2.18
C ILE A 27 6.16 -6.56 2.22
N ASP A 28 6.93 -6.78 3.27
CA ASP A 28 7.70 -8.01 3.43
C ASP A 28 6.77 -9.21 3.54
N LYS A 29 5.76 -9.13 4.42
CA LYS A 29 4.74 -10.16 4.60
C LYS A 29 4.04 -10.53 3.29
N LEU A 30 3.66 -9.53 2.47
CA LEU A 30 3.03 -9.77 1.16
C LEU A 30 4.00 -10.37 0.14
N GLY A 31 5.26 -9.93 0.13
CA GLY A 31 6.29 -10.45 -0.76
C GLY A 31 6.55 -11.96 -0.59
N TYR A 32 6.30 -12.49 0.61
CA TYR A 32 6.52 -13.89 0.95
C TYR A 32 5.24 -14.72 1.14
N ALA A 33 4.05 -14.16 0.90
CA ALA A 33 2.80 -14.89 1.13
C ALA A 33 2.63 -16.08 0.15
N PRO A 34 2.52 -17.34 0.62
CA PRO A 34 2.44 -18.52 -0.23
C PRO A 34 1.02 -18.86 -0.68
N SER A 35 0.00 -18.20 -0.12
CA SER A 35 -1.42 -18.42 -0.41
C SER A 35 -2.19 -17.10 -0.42
N LYS A 36 -3.31 -17.08 -1.16
CA LYS A 36 -4.18 -15.89 -1.23
C LYS A 36 -4.81 -15.58 0.13
N ASP A 37 -5.15 -16.61 0.92
CA ASP A 37 -5.71 -16.42 2.26
C ASP A 37 -4.73 -15.68 3.17
N LEU A 38 -3.44 -16.04 3.12
CA LEU A 38 -2.43 -15.35 3.92
C LEU A 38 -2.16 -13.93 3.41
N ALA A 39 -2.16 -13.74 2.09
CA ALA A 39 -2.03 -12.40 1.50
C ALA A 39 -3.19 -11.48 1.91
N LEU A 40 -4.42 -11.98 1.84
CA LEU A 40 -5.62 -11.25 2.26
C LEU A 40 -5.62 -10.99 3.78
N TYR A 41 -5.13 -11.94 4.58
CA TYR A 41 -4.93 -11.73 6.02
C TYR A 41 -3.98 -10.55 6.29
N TYR A 42 -2.83 -10.49 5.62
CA TYR A 42 -1.87 -9.40 5.79
C TYR A 42 -2.40 -8.06 5.26
N LEU A 43 -3.14 -8.06 4.14
CA LEU A 43 -3.82 -6.86 3.66
C LEU A 43 -4.85 -6.35 4.65
N ARG A 44 -5.61 -7.25 5.29
CA ARG A 44 -6.57 -6.87 6.34
C ARG A 44 -5.86 -6.23 7.54
N GLU A 45 -4.72 -6.75 7.98
CA GLU A 45 -3.91 -6.12 9.04
C GLU A 45 -3.48 -4.70 8.62
N ALA A 46 -2.93 -4.55 7.41
CA ALA A 46 -2.49 -3.26 6.89
C ALA A 46 -3.64 -2.23 6.80
N LEU A 47 -4.80 -2.63 6.27
CA LEU A 47 -5.96 -1.75 6.15
C LEU A 47 -6.53 -1.35 7.51
N ARG A 48 -6.47 -2.23 8.52
CA ARG A 48 -6.87 -1.91 9.89
C ARG A 48 -5.96 -0.85 10.51
N ASP A 49 -4.66 -0.93 10.28
CA ASP A 49 -3.70 0.08 10.75
C ASP A 49 -3.93 1.40 10.02
N LEU A 50 -4.18 1.36 8.71
CA LEU A 50 -4.55 2.55 7.93
C LEU A 50 -5.83 3.20 8.46
N HIS A 51 -6.85 2.41 8.79
CA HIS A 51 -8.06 2.90 9.45
C HIS A 51 -7.76 3.58 10.80
N SER A 52 -6.81 3.03 11.56
CA SER A 52 -6.40 3.58 12.85
C SER A 52 -5.73 4.95 12.67
N LEU A 53 -4.85 5.11 11.67
CA LEU A 53 -4.28 6.40 11.28
C LEU A 53 -5.34 7.42 10.84
N ILE A 54 -6.25 7.01 9.94
CA ILE A 54 -7.33 7.87 9.44
C ILE A 54 -8.19 8.40 10.59
N ARG A 55 -8.57 7.52 11.54
CA ARG A 55 -9.40 7.92 12.69
C ARG A 55 -8.62 8.68 13.75
N GLY A 56 -7.36 8.34 13.96
CA GLY A 56 -6.49 9.00 14.94
C GLY A 56 -6.17 10.44 14.56
N GLY A 57 -6.16 10.77 13.26
CA GLY A 57 -5.99 12.14 12.75
C GLY A 57 -4.57 12.70 12.90
N GLY A 58 -3.66 11.99 13.57
CA GLY A 58 -2.24 12.31 13.67
C GLY A 58 -1.50 11.84 12.43
N PHE A 59 -1.49 12.69 11.39
CA PHE A 59 -0.50 12.59 10.33
C PHE A 59 0.61 13.61 10.62
N GLU A 60 1.76 13.12 11.07
CA GLU A 60 2.97 13.91 11.27
C GLU A 60 3.61 14.27 9.94
N LYS A 61 3.49 13.42 8.92
CA LYS A 61 4.11 13.63 7.60
C LYS A 61 3.11 14.18 6.57
N PRO A 62 3.22 15.46 6.16
CA PRO A 62 2.35 16.11 5.18
C PRO A 62 2.13 15.32 3.89
N TYR A 63 3.17 14.65 3.37
CA TYR A 63 3.05 13.86 2.15
C TYR A 63 2.31 12.54 2.34
N ALA A 64 2.28 11.96 3.55
CA ALA A 64 1.42 10.81 3.86
C ALA A 64 -0.06 11.21 3.76
N ARG A 65 -0.44 12.36 4.35
CA ARG A 65 -1.80 12.89 4.24
C ARG A 65 -2.19 13.23 2.79
N LYS A 66 -1.25 13.76 2.01
CA LYS A 66 -1.45 14.03 0.58
C LYS A 66 -1.61 12.76 -0.23
N LEU A 67 -0.86 11.70 0.08
CA LEU A 67 -1.02 10.39 -0.57
C LEU A 67 -2.41 9.81 -0.27
N LEU A 68 -2.82 9.86 1.00
CA LEU A 68 -4.13 9.36 1.44
C LEU A 68 -5.28 10.00 0.65
N SER A 69 -5.26 11.32 0.44
CA SER A 69 -6.33 12.02 -0.31
C SER A 69 -6.37 11.68 -1.81
N GLN A 70 -5.34 11.00 -2.33
CA GLN A 70 -5.27 10.55 -3.72
C GLN A 70 -5.67 9.09 -3.91
N ILE A 71 -6.07 8.41 -2.83
CA ILE A 71 -6.51 7.01 -2.87
C ILE A 71 -7.97 6.98 -3.31
N ASN A 72 -8.25 6.24 -4.38
CA ASN A 72 -9.60 5.80 -4.69
C ASN A 72 -9.80 4.43 -4.03
N LEU A 73 -10.65 4.38 -2.99
CA LEU A 73 -10.88 3.16 -2.21
C LEU A 73 -11.64 2.09 -2.98
N ASP A 74 -12.57 2.47 -3.87
CA ASP A 74 -13.30 1.51 -4.73
C ASP A 74 -12.33 0.77 -5.66
N ASP A 75 -11.33 1.47 -6.19
CA ASP A 75 -10.28 0.87 -7.02
C ASP A 75 -9.31 0.01 -6.18
N ALA A 76 -9.08 0.35 -4.91
CA ALA A 76 -8.30 -0.49 -4.01
C ALA A 76 -9.07 -1.77 -3.64
N GLU A 77 -10.38 -1.70 -3.44
CA GLU A 77 -11.26 -2.85 -3.21
C GLU A 77 -11.21 -3.84 -4.39
N LYS A 78 -11.33 -3.34 -5.63
CA LYS A 78 -11.16 -4.17 -6.84
C LYS A 78 -9.80 -4.87 -6.91
N ALA A 79 -8.74 -4.26 -6.39
CA ALA A 79 -7.43 -4.90 -6.32
C ALA A 79 -7.43 -6.08 -5.33
N ILE A 80 -8.12 -5.93 -4.20
CA ILE A 80 -8.28 -6.99 -3.18
C ILE A 80 -9.13 -8.13 -3.73
N GLU A 81 -10.27 -7.84 -4.36
CA GLU A 81 -11.13 -8.84 -5.02
C GLU A 81 -10.32 -9.67 -6.02
N LYS A 82 -9.50 -8.99 -6.83
CA LYS A 82 -8.65 -9.66 -7.81
C LYS A 82 -7.66 -10.65 -7.19
N ILE A 83 -7.13 -10.37 -6.00
CA ILE A 83 -6.29 -11.34 -5.27
C ILE A 83 -7.10 -12.60 -4.91
N GLY A 84 -8.37 -12.44 -4.55
CA GLY A 84 -9.30 -13.54 -4.26
C GLY A 84 -9.57 -14.45 -5.46
N GLU A 85 -9.58 -13.88 -6.66
CA GLU A 85 -9.80 -14.58 -7.93
C GLU A 85 -8.57 -15.35 -8.46
N ILE A 86 -7.37 -15.01 -7.98
CA ILE A 86 -6.13 -15.68 -8.43
C ILE A 86 -6.17 -17.17 -8.09
N SER A 87 -5.90 -17.99 -9.11
CA SER A 87 -6.02 -19.44 -9.03
C SER A 87 -4.66 -20.15 -8.95
N THR A 88 -3.55 -19.48 -9.26
CA THR A 88 -2.22 -20.09 -9.27
C THR A 88 -1.24 -19.38 -8.33
N ARG A 89 -0.35 -20.15 -7.69
CA ARG A 89 0.71 -19.59 -6.82
C ARG A 89 1.67 -18.66 -7.57
N ARG A 90 1.91 -18.94 -8.86
CA ARG A 90 2.78 -18.10 -9.71
C ARG A 90 2.16 -16.72 -9.92
N GLU A 91 0.91 -16.68 -10.37
CA GLU A 91 0.18 -15.43 -10.61
C GLU A 91 0.03 -14.63 -9.30
N LEU A 92 -0.23 -15.30 -8.18
CA LEU A 92 -0.29 -14.64 -6.87
C LEU A 92 1.03 -13.95 -6.54
N ARG A 93 2.15 -14.67 -6.70
CA ARG A 93 3.48 -14.14 -6.44
C ARG A 93 3.76 -12.92 -7.33
N GLU A 94 3.51 -13.02 -8.63
CA GLU A 94 3.70 -11.92 -9.58
C GLU A 94 2.86 -10.69 -9.21
N TYR A 95 1.60 -10.90 -8.80
CA TYR A 95 0.71 -9.84 -8.37
C TYR A 95 1.21 -9.14 -7.09
N LEU A 96 1.53 -9.91 -6.06
CA LEU A 96 1.99 -9.39 -4.77
C LEU A 96 3.35 -8.70 -4.89
N SER A 97 4.27 -9.26 -5.69
CA SER A 97 5.54 -8.60 -6.00
C SER A 97 5.31 -7.25 -6.68
N MET A 98 4.40 -7.17 -7.65
CA MET A 98 4.08 -5.89 -8.32
C MET A 98 3.45 -4.88 -7.36
N LEU A 99 2.53 -5.31 -6.51
CA LEU A 99 1.93 -4.47 -5.47
C LEU A 99 2.99 -3.91 -4.51
N ALA A 100 3.85 -4.79 -3.99
CA ALA A 100 4.96 -4.44 -3.10
C ALA A 100 5.93 -3.45 -3.75
N SER A 101 6.39 -3.73 -4.98
CA SER A 101 7.29 -2.84 -5.71
C SER A 101 6.68 -1.47 -5.96
N LYS A 102 5.38 -1.40 -6.28
CA LYS A 102 4.67 -0.13 -6.47
C LYS A 102 4.56 0.65 -5.17
N ALA A 103 4.22 -0.01 -4.07
CA ALA A 103 4.12 0.65 -2.77
C ALA A 103 5.46 1.26 -2.35
N LEU A 104 6.56 0.52 -2.49
CA LEU A 104 7.93 1.01 -2.23
C LEU A 104 8.32 2.18 -3.14
N ALA A 105 8.02 2.11 -4.44
CA ALA A 105 8.31 3.20 -5.36
C ALA A 105 7.53 4.49 -5.02
N ILE A 106 6.27 4.33 -4.61
CA ILE A 106 5.41 5.45 -4.20
C ILE A 106 5.89 6.05 -2.88
N SER A 107 6.21 5.22 -1.87
CA SER A 107 6.70 5.70 -0.58
C SER A 107 8.05 6.40 -0.71
N ALA A 108 9.00 5.83 -1.46
CA ALA A 108 10.29 6.47 -1.73
C ALA A 108 10.12 7.86 -2.37
N LYS A 109 9.22 7.98 -3.35
CA LYS A 109 8.91 9.27 -3.98
C LYS A 109 8.29 10.28 -3.01
N ALA A 110 7.54 9.83 -2.01
CA ALA A 110 6.94 10.69 -1.00
C ALA A 110 7.96 11.11 0.06
N LEU A 111 8.80 10.19 0.53
CA LEU A 111 9.89 10.47 1.47
C LEU A 111 10.87 11.52 0.92
N LEU A 112 11.32 11.36 -0.34
CA LEU A 112 12.18 12.35 -1.02
C LEU A 112 11.54 13.74 -1.15
N LYS A 113 10.23 13.84 -1.08
CA LYS A 113 9.52 15.13 -1.11
C LYS A 113 9.33 15.72 0.27
N GLU A 114 9.24 14.89 1.30
CA GLU A 114 9.20 15.31 2.70
C GLU A 114 10.55 15.92 3.09
N GLU A 115 11.66 15.22 2.81
CA GLU A 115 13.03 15.72 3.05
C GLU A 115 13.28 17.09 2.39
N LYS A 116 12.93 17.23 1.11
CA LYS A 116 13.06 18.51 0.38
C LYS A 116 12.22 19.64 0.94
N LYS A 117 11.13 19.32 1.63
CA LYS A 117 10.27 20.31 2.27
C LYS A 117 10.87 20.75 3.61
N GLU A 118 11.52 19.85 4.33
CA GLU A 118 12.23 20.13 5.58
C GLU A 118 13.51 20.95 5.36
N GLU A 119 14.23 20.71 4.26
CA GLU A 119 15.45 21.48 3.91
C GLU A 119 15.16 22.90 3.37
N GLY A 120 13.94 23.15 2.90
CA GLY A 120 13.54 24.40 2.24
C GLY A 120 12.63 25.32 3.05
N GLY A 121 12.36 24.99 4.32
CA GLY A 121 11.57 25.78 5.27
C GLY A 121 12.44 26.40 6.36
#